data_AF-A0A2S7WQV5-F1
#
_entry.id   AF-A0A2S7WQV5-F1
#
_cell.length_a   1.000
_cell.length_b   1.000
_cell.length_c   1.000
_cell.angle_alpha   90.00
_cell.angle_beta   90.00
_cell.angle_gamma   90.00
#
_symmetry.space_group_name_H-M   'P 1'
#
loop_
_entity.id
_entity.type
_entity.pdbx_description
1 polymer ?
#
loop_
_entity_poly.entity_id
_entity_poly.type
_entity_poly.pdbx_seq_one_letter_code
_entity_poly.pdbx_strand_id
1 'polypeptide(L)'
;MKLKITWQYSLAFLSLLFLLHEAHEIIHTSIGRIICGCWGIRDFNLWALCTGCASDNPISIFSTIAGPFFTYIVLWYGTKLLIKEDLDKKTLGFTLIFASMPFARILTATLNSGDEVNALTKLTNQPILSWVISLIIILLICYIPLKKAYEFINNKYKLLWFLSFLVLPVIFDILVVLVIMNGLLKNGILNEYWILGSPKLVSFWTLSILILTILTYKYINQLTNQNTKK
;
A
#
# COMPACT_ATOMS: atom_id res chain seq x y z
N MET A 1 -11.78 -1.44 21.28
CA MET A 1 -10.89 -2.55 21.70
C MET A 1 -9.62 -2.01 22.34
N LYS A 2 -9.02 -2.72 23.31
CA LYS A 2 -7.67 -2.38 23.79
C LYS A 2 -6.64 -3.09 22.91
N LEU A 3 -5.86 -2.29 22.18
CA LEU A 3 -4.75 -2.77 21.35
C LEU A 3 -3.51 -3.05 22.23
N LYS A 4 -2.76 -4.09 21.86
CA LYS A 4 -1.47 -4.47 22.44
C LYS A 4 -0.54 -4.86 21.29
N ILE A 5 0.52 -4.08 21.09
CA ILE A 5 1.55 -4.42 20.10
C ILE A 5 2.48 -5.45 20.74
N THR A 6 2.61 -6.61 20.09
CA THR A 6 3.66 -7.58 20.35
C THR A 6 4.68 -7.52 19.22
N TRP A 7 5.90 -8.01 19.45
CA TRP A 7 6.91 -8.03 18.40
C TRP A 7 6.44 -8.91 17.22
N GLN A 8 5.76 -10.02 17.50
CA GLN A 8 5.23 -10.93 16.48
C GLN A 8 4.16 -10.25 15.63
N TYR A 9 3.26 -9.47 16.25
CA TYR A 9 2.29 -8.67 15.52
C TYR A 9 2.99 -7.61 14.67
N SER A 10 3.98 -6.89 15.20
CA SER A 10 4.74 -5.90 14.44
C SER A 10 5.38 -6.50 13.20
N LEU A 11 5.99 -7.68 13.31
CA LEU A 11 6.59 -8.37 12.18
C LEU A 11 5.53 -8.77 11.14
N ALA A 12 4.40 -9.31 11.58
CA ALA A 12 3.29 -9.68 10.68
C ALA A 12 2.67 -8.46 9.98
N PHE A 13 2.49 -7.36 10.72
CA PHE A 13 1.97 -6.11 10.19
C PHE A 13 2.92 -5.51 9.15
N LEU A 14 4.22 -5.43 9.46
CA LEU A 14 5.21 -4.87 8.54
C LEU A 14 5.40 -5.73 7.30
N SER A 15 5.43 -7.06 7.42
CA SER A 15 5.51 -7.93 6.25
C SER A 15 4.28 -7.79 5.36
N LEU A 16 3.07 -7.70 5.95
CA LEU A 16 1.84 -7.46 5.19
C LEU A 16 1.84 -6.08 4.52
N LEU A 17 2.31 -5.04 5.22
CA LEU A 17 2.46 -3.70 4.67
C LEU A 17 3.35 -3.73 3.42
N PHE A 18 4.55 -4.29 3.52
CA PHE A 18 5.46 -4.38 2.37
C PHE A 18 4.89 -5.25 1.27
N LEU A 19 4.16 -6.33 1.59
CA LEU A 19 3.53 -7.17 0.59
C LEU A 19 2.45 -6.40 -0.19
N LEU A 20 1.64 -5.58 0.50
CA LEU A 20 0.62 -4.76 -0.14
C LEU A 20 1.23 -3.62 -0.96
N HIS A 21 2.34 -3.03 -0.52
CA HIS A 21 3.13 -2.10 -1.35
C HIS A 21 3.61 -2.79 -2.64
N GLU A 22 4.27 -3.94 -2.52
CA GLU A 22 4.77 -4.68 -3.69
C GLU A 22 3.63 -5.09 -4.63
N ALA A 23 2.50 -5.54 -4.08
CA ALA A 23 1.32 -5.90 -4.87
C ALA A 23 0.76 -4.70 -5.63
N HIS A 24 0.75 -3.51 -5.03
CA HIS A 24 0.34 -2.27 -5.69
C HIS A 24 1.19 -1.99 -6.95
N GLU A 25 2.52 -2.04 -6.82
CA GLU A 25 3.45 -1.81 -7.92
C GLU A 25 3.41 -2.91 -9.00
N ILE A 26 3.22 -4.17 -8.58
CA ILE A 26 3.06 -5.30 -9.51
C ILE A 26 1.77 -5.15 -10.31
N ILE A 27 0.71 -4.59 -9.73
CA ILE A 27 -0.55 -4.38 -10.45
C ILE A 27 -0.40 -3.30 -11.53
N HIS A 28 0.32 -2.20 -11.26
CA HIS A 28 0.65 -1.22 -12.29
C HIS A 28 1.31 -1.87 -13.51
N THR A 29 2.39 -2.61 -13.26
CA THR A 29 3.18 -3.25 -14.32
C THR A 29 2.45 -4.40 -15.00
N SER A 30 1.59 -5.14 -14.28
CA SER A 30 0.80 -6.24 -14.85
C SER A 30 -0.29 -5.72 -15.78
N ILE A 31 -1.01 -4.67 -15.40
CA ILE A 31 -1.97 -4.01 -16.29
C ILE A 31 -1.24 -3.39 -17.48
N GLY A 32 -0.08 -2.77 -17.25
CA GLY A 32 0.80 -2.31 -18.33
C GLY A 32 1.18 -3.43 -19.30
N ARG A 33 1.54 -4.62 -18.80
CA ARG A 33 1.89 -5.78 -19.63
C ARG A 33 0.73 -6.28 -20.49
N ILE A 34 -0.47 -6.28 -19.93
CA ILE A 34 -1.70 -6.71 -20.62
C ILE A 34 -2.03 -5.73 -21.75
N ILE A 35 -1.89 -4.43 -21.50
CA ILE A 35 -2.21 -3.38 -22.49
C ILE A 35 -1.11 -3.27 -23.56
N CYS A 36 0.15 -3.21 -23.13
CA CYS A 36 1.28 -2.87 -23.99
C CYS A 36 1.94 -4.07 -24.67
N GLY A 37 1.66 -5.30 -24.23
CA GLY A 37 2.33 -6.48 -24.78
C GLY A 37 3.81 -6.64 -24.36
N CYS A 38 4.34 -5.78 -23.49
CA CYS A 38 5.68 -5.85 -22.93
C CYS A 38 5.72 -5.44 -21.45
N TRP A 39 6.72 -5.95 -20.71
CA TRP A 39 6.96 -5.50 -19.34
C TRP A 39 7.62 -4.12 -19.40
N GLY A 40 7.06 -3.18 -18.64
CA GLY A 40 7.72 -1.91 -18.38
C GLY A 40 8.78 -2.05 -17.29
N ILE A 41 9.58 -1.00 -17.06
CA ILE A 41 10.58 -1.01 -16.00
C ILE A 41 9.93 -0.76 -14.64
N ARG A 42 10.45 -1.42 -13.61
CA ARG A 42 10.04 -1.20 -12.22
C ARG A 42 11.22 -1.37 -11.28
N ASP A 43 11.43 -0.39 -10.41
CA ASP A 43 12.28 -0.51 -9.24
C ASP A 43 11.51 -0.20 -7.94
N PHE A 44 12.22 0.04 -6.84
CA PHE A 44 11.60 0.34 -5.53
C PHE A 44 10.98 1.74 -5.45
N ASN A 45 11.26 2.63 -6.40
CA ASN A 45 10.89 4.04 -6.37
C ASN A 45 10.08 4.46 -7.59
N LEU A 46 10.27 3.81 -8.73
CA LEU A 46 9.60 4.15 -9.99
C LEU A 46 9.14 2.91 -10.74
N TRP A 47 8.03 3.08 -11.43
CA TRP A 47 7.60 2.18 -12.48
C TRP A 47 7.33 3.00 -13.75
N ALA A 48 7.48 2.37 -14.90
CA ALA A 48 7.11 2.95 -16.18
C ALA A 48 6.59 1.86 -17.11
N LEU A 49 5.88 2.28 -18.16
CA LEU A 49 5.49 1.40 -19.25
C LEU A 49 6.66 1.17 -20.20
N CYS A 50 6.59 0.15 -21.05
CA CYS A 50 7.57 -0.01 -22.12
C CYS A 50 7.50 1.16 -23.13
N THR A 51 8.63 1.44 -23.74
CA THR A 51 8.84 2.58 -24.66
C THR A 51 7.78 2.60 -25.76
N GLY A 52 7.18 3.77 -26.01
CA GLY A 52 6.14 3.96 -27.02
C GLY A 52 4.72 3.57 -26.58
N CYS A 53 4.53 2.72 -25.56
CA CYS A 53 3.18 2.28 -25.22
C CYS A 53 2.26 3.43 -24.77
N ALA A 54 2.78 4.39 -23.99
CA ALA A 54 1.98 5.50 -23.49
C ALA A 54 1.49 6.44 -24.61
N SER A 55 2.25 6.60 -25.70
CA SER A 55 1.84 7.38 -26.87
C SER A 55 0.89 6.61 -27.77
N ASP A 56 1.15 5.32 -27.93
CA ASP A 56 0.46 4.50 -28.94
C ASP A 56 -0.87 3.96 -28.43
N ASN A 57 -1.04 3.85 -27.10
CA ASN A 57 -2.23 3.30 -26.46
C ASN A 57 -2.76 4.24 -25.37
N PRO A 58 -3.78 5.08 -25.66
CA PRO A 58 -4.39 5.98 -24.68
C PRO A 58 -4.97 5.26 -23.46
N ILE A 59 -5.40 4.00 -23.63
CA ILE A 59 -5.90 3.15 -22.54
C ILE A 59 -4.82 2.77 -21.52
N SER A 60 -3.54 3.00 -21.82
CA SER A 60 -2.43 2.70 -20.91
C SER A 60 -2.50 3.45 -19.57
N ILE A 61 -3.28 4.54 -19.51
CA ILE A 61 -3.62 5.27 -18.28
C ILE A 61 -4.23 4.38 -17.19
N PHE A 62 -4.93 3.30 -17.57
CA PHE A 62 -5.47 2.33 -16.61
C PHE A 62 -4.39 1.65 -15.80
N SER A 63 -3.16 1.54 -16.33
CA SER A 63 -2.02 1.05 -15.57
C SER A 63 -1.76 1.94 -14.36
N THR A 64 -1.77 3.27 -14.51
CA THR A 64 -1.62 4.22 -13.39
C THR A 64 -2.76 4.14 -12.38
N ILE A 65 -3.99 3.87 -12.82
CA ILE A 65 -5.15 3.82 -11.92
C ILE A 65 -5.22 2.49 -11.16
N ALA A 66 -4.67 1.41 -11.73
CA ALA A 66 -4.83 0.05 -11.22
C ALA A 66 -4.23 -0.17 -9.83
N GLY A 67 -3.06 0.39 -9.54
CA GLY A 67 -2.45 0.33 -8.21
C GLY A 67 -3.37 0.93 -7.14
N PRO A 68 -3.75 2.22 -7.23
CA PRO A 68 -4.67 2.85 -6.29
C PRO A 68 -5.98 2.08 -6.15
N PHE A 69 -6.55 1.62 -7.27
CA PHE A 69 -7.78 0.85 -7.26
C PHE A 69 -7.66 -0.42 -6.41
N PHE A 70 -6.57 -1.17 -6.55
CA PHE A 70 -6.27 -2.32 -5.69
C PHE A 70 -6.16 -1.92 -4.22
N THR A 71 -5.38 -0.88 -3.91
CA THR A 71 -5.22 -0.40 -2.53
C THR A 71 -6.55 -0.01 -1.90
N TYR A 72 -7.44 0.64 -2.65
CA TYR A 72 -8.77 0.99 -2.17
C TYR A 72 -9.68 -0.23 -1.98
N ILE A 73 -9.58 -1.24 -2.83
CA ILE A 73 -10.28 -2.52 -2.60
C ILE A 73 -9.83 -3.14 -1.28
N VAL A 74 -8.52 -3.21 -1.00
CA VAL A 74 -8.01 -3.79 0.24
C VAL A 74 -8.43 -2.97 1.46
N LEU A 75 -8.37 -1.63 1.37
CA LEU A 75 -8.80 -0.70 2.41
C LEU A 75 -10.29 -0.91 2.77
N TRP A 76 -11.17 -1.00 1.76
CA TRP A 76 -12.60 -1.21 1.96
C TRP A 76 -12.94 -2.65 2.38
N TYR A 77 -12.17 -3.64 1.91
CA TYR A 77 -12.29 -5.00 2.39
C TYR A 77 -11.92 -5.11 3.88
N GLY A 78 -10.85 -4.43 4.30
CA GLY A 78 -10.48 -4.29 5.71
C GLY A 78 -11.60 -3.66 6.54
N THR A 79 -12.25 -2.62 6.01
CA THR A 79 -13.41 -1.97 6.64
C THR A 79 -14.59 -2.93 6.80
N LYS A 80 -14.90 -3.73 5.77
CA LYS A 80 -15.96 -4.75 5.82
C LYS A 80 -15.68 -5.83 6.87
N LEU A 81 -14.41 -6.19 7.08
CA LEU A 81 -14.00 -7.13 8.12
C LEU A 81 -14.06 -6.51 9.52
N LEU A 82 -13.70 -5.22 9.65
CA LEU A 82 -13.70 -4.48 10.92
C LEU A 82 -15.09 -4.38 11.57
N ILE A 83 -16.15 -4.42 10.77
CA ILE A 83 -17.54 -4.34 11.25
C ILE A 83 -18.17 -5.72 11.56
N LYS A 84 -17.47 -6.82 11.30
CA LYS A 84 -17.95 -8.17 11.65
C LYS A 84 -17.92 -8.39 13.16
N GLU A 85 -18.71 -9.31 13.68
CA GLU A 85 -18.74 -9.61 15.13
C GLU A 85 -17.46 -10.31 15.63
N ASP A 86 -16.93 -11.20 14.79
CA ASP A 86 -15.73 -12.02 15.01
C ASP A 86 -14.48 -11.16 15.26
N LEU A 87 -13.82 -11.42 16.40
CA LEU A 87 -12.66 -10.67 16.87
C LEU A 87 -11.45 -10.75 15.93
N ASP A 88 -11.22 -11.94 15.35
CA ASP A 88 -10.08 -12.19 14.48
C ASP A 88 -10.29 -11.44 13.16
N LYS A 89 -11.53 -11.44 12.64
CA LYS A 89 -11.91 -10.63 11.47
C LYS A 89 -11.78 -9.14 11.75
N LYS A 90 -12.17 -8.66 12.93
CA LYS A 90 -11.98 -7.26 13.29
C LYS A 90 -10.51 -6.87 13.28
N THR A 91 -9.67 -7.71 13.87
CA THR A 91 -8.24 -7.49 13.98
C THR A 91 -7.56 -7.48 12.60
N LEU A 92 -7.89 -8.46 11.76
CA LEU A 92 -7.44 -8.49 10.37
C LEU A 92 -7.92 -7.26 9.60
N GLY A 93 -9.18 -6.87 9.78
CA GLY A 93 -9.76 -5.69 9.14
C GLY A 93 -9.02 -4.40 9.50
N PHE A 94 -8.73 -4.20 10.78
CA PHE A 94 -7.91 -3.08 11.26
C PHE A 94 -6.50 -3.10 10.65
N THR A 95 -5.87 -4.27 10.63
CA THR A 95 -4.52 -4.48 10.07
C THR A 95 -4.48 -4.12 8.59
N LEU A 96 -5.45 -4.60 7.79
CA LEU A 96 -5.54 -4.32 6.35
C LEU A 96 -5.74 -2.84 6.04
N ILE A 97 -6.55 -2.13 6.84
CA ILE A 97 -6.77 -0.69 6.66
C ILE A 97 -5.45 0.07 6.72
N PHE A 98 -4.63 -0.19 7.74
CA PHE A 98 -3.38 0.56 7.92
C PHE A 98 -2.22 0.02 7.07
N ALA A 99 -2.18 -1.29 6.81
CA ALA A 99 -1.20 -1.89 5.91
C ALA A 99 -1.37 -1.43 4.44
N SER A 100 -2.58 -0.99 4.07
CA SER A 100 -2.85 -0.35 2.77
C SER A 100 -2.33 1.09 2.67
N MET A 101 -1.70 1.63 3.72
CA MET A 101 -1.09 2.96 3.77
C MET A 101 -1.98 4.11 3.23
N PRO A 102 -3.22 4.30 3.76
CA PRO A 102 -4.09 5.40 3.33
C PRO A 102 -3.45 6.78 3.53
N PHE A 103 -2.58 6.93 4.54
CA PHE A 103 -1.85 8.18 4.75
C PHE A 103 -0.83 8.48 3.66
N ALA A 104 -0.17 7.47 3.09
CA ALA A 104 0.75 7.69 1.97
C ALA A 104 0.01 8.32 0.79
N ARG A 105 -1.20 7.85 0.49
CA ARG A 105 -2.06 8.40 -0.59
C ARG A 105 -2.48 9.84 -0.33
N ILE A 106 -2.90 10.13 0.91
CA ILE A 106 -3.23 11.50 1.32
C ILE A 106 -2.00 12.39 1.20
N LEU A 107 -0.84 11.94 1.69
CA LEU A 107 0.41 12.69 1.68
C LEU A 107 0.92 12.98 0.26
N THR A 108 0.93 11.99 -0.63
CA THR A 108 1.37 12.21 -2.01
C THR A 108 0.44 13.20 -2.72
N ALA A 109 -0.88 13.07 -2.51
CA ALA A 109 -1.84 13.99 -3.09
C ALA A 109 -1.70 15.42 -2.53
N THR A 110 -1.46 15.61 -1.22
CA THR A 110 -1.23 16.96 -0.67
C THR A 110 0.05 17.59 -1.22
N LEU A 111 1.05 16.79 -1.57
CA LEU A 111 2.29 17.22 -2.22
C LEU A 111 2.16 17.36 -3.75
N ASN A 112 0.95 17.36 -4.30
CA ASN A 112 0.68 17.44 -5.74
C ASN A 112 1.39 16.32 -6.55
N SER A 113 1.39 15.11 -5.99
CA SER A 113 2.02 13.91 -6.55
C SER A 113 1.14 12.67 -6.34
N GLY A 114 1.66 11.50 -6.71
CA GLY A 114 0.97 10.22 -6.61
C GLY A 114 0.18 9.86 -7.86
N ASP A 115 -0.23 8.59 -7.92
CA ASP A 115 -0.82 7.98 -9.12
C ASP A 115 -2.15 8.63 -9.51
N GLU A 116 -2.99 8.98 -8.53
CA GLU A 116 -4.30 9.60 -8.76
C GLU A 116 -4.16 10.98 -9.40
N VAL A 117 -3.29 11.84 -8.84
CA VAL A 117 -3.01 13.18 -9.36
C VAL A 117 -2.39 13.08 -10.75
N ASN A 118 -1.43 12.17 -10.94
CA ASN A 118 -0.79 11.94 -12.23
C ASN A 118 -1.76 11.42 -13.29
N ALA A 119 -2.66 10.50 -12.92
CA ALA A 119 -3.66 9.96 -13.82
C ALA A 119 -4.65 11.04 -14.26
N LEU A 120 -5.21 11.79 -13.31
CA LEU A 120 -6.15 12.87 -13.62
C LEU A 120 -5.49 13.99 -14.41
N THR A 121 -4.25 14.36 -14.10
CA THR A 121 -3.50 15.38 -14.86
C THR A 121 -3.34 14.98 -16.32
N LYS A 122 -3.03 13.71 -16.61
CA LYS A 122 -2.94 13.20 -17.98
C LYS A 122 -4.28 13.17 -18.72
N LEU A 123 -5.40 13.00 -17.99
CA LEU A 123 -6.74 12.95 -18.59
C LEU A 123 -7.32 14.33 -18.86
N THR A 124 -7.07 15.31 -17.99
CA THR A 124 -7.70 16.64 -18.07
C THR A 124 -6.80 17.70 -18.70
N ASN A 125 -5.48 17.48 -18.76
CA ASN A 125 -4.47 18.50 -19.05
C ASN A 125 -4.58 19.75 -18.15
N GLN A 126 -5.15 19.63 -16.95
CA GLN A 126 -5.31 20.71 -15.98
C GLN A 126 -4.72 20.32 -14.61
N PRO A 127 -3.43 20.57 -14.37
CA PRO A 127 -2.73 20.07 -13.17
C PRO A 127 -3.37 20.51 -11.85
N ILE A 128 -3.74 21.78 -11.72
CA ILE A 128 -4.33 22.33 -10.47
C ILE A 128 -5.70 21.72 -10.21
N LEU A 129 -6.55 21.60 -11.23
CA LEU A 129 -7.87 21.01 -11.10
C LEU A 129 -7.76 19.52 -10.74
N SER A 130 -6.87 18.78 -11.41
CA SER A 130 -6.60 17.38 -11.13
C SER A 130 -6.10 17.15 -9.72
N TRP A 131 -5.22 18.00 -9.21
CA TRP A 131 -4.76 17.95 -7.83
C TRP A 131 -5.90 18.09 -6.82
N VAL A 132 -6.71 19.16 -6.95
CA VAL A 132 -7.82 19.43 -6.03
C VAL A 132 -8.85 18.31 -6.05
N ILE A 133 -9.24 17.85 -7.24
CA ILE A 133 -10.21 16.75 -7.40
C ILE A 133 -9.65 15.45 -6.80
N SER A 134 -8.39 15.10 -7.10
CA SER A 134 -7.76 13.89 -6.56
C SER A 134 -7.75 13.90 -5.05
N LEU A 135 -7.32 15.02 -4.44
CA LEU A 135 -7.26 15.15 -2.99
C LEU A 135 -8.65 14.99 -2.36
N ILE A 136 -9.69 15.61 -2.93
CA ILE A 136 -11.07 15.46 -2.45
C ILE A 136 -11.52 14.00 -2.54
N ILE A 137 -11.29 13.33 -3.67
CA ILE A 137 -11.67 11.93 -3.88
C ILE A 137 -10.96 11.02 -2.87
N ILE A 138 -9.65 11.17 -2.69
CA ILE A 138 -8.86 10.36 -1.75
C ILE A 138 -9.36 10.54 -0.33
N LEU A 139 -9.62 11.79 0.10
CA LEU A 139 -10.17 12.07 1.42
C LEU A 139 -11.54 11.42 1.62
N LEU A 140 -12.43 11.50 0.63
CA LEU A 140 -13.75 10.86 0.69
C LEU A 140 -13.65 9.34 0.78
N ILE A 141 -12.79 8.72 -0.03
CA ILE A 141 -12.56 7.26 -0.03
C ILE A 141 -11.99 6.80 1.31
N CYS A 142 -11.04 7.55 1.88
CA CYS A 142 -10.36 7.17 3.12
C CYS A 142 -11.19 7.50 4.38
N TYR A 143 -12.13 8.45 4.32
CA TYR A 143 -12.84 8.94 5.49
C TYR A 143 -13.56 7.84 6.27
N ILE A 144 -14.36 7.00 5.60
CA ILE A 144 -15.14 5.95 6.27
C ILE A 144 -14.23 4.86 6.88
N PRO A 145 -13.27 4.26 6.14
CA PRO A 145 -12.30 3.32 6.71
C PRO A 145 -11.56 3.86 7.93
N LEU A 146 -11.04 5.10 7.84
CA LEU A 146 -10.29 5.73 8.92
C LEU A 146 -11.16 6.04 10.13
N LYS A 147 -12.39 6.52 9.92
CA LYS A 147 -13.36 6.74 10.99
C LYS A 147 -13.65 5.44 11.73
N LYS A 148 -13.90 4.34 11.01
CA LYS A 148 -14.17 3.03 11.61
C LYS A 148 -12.96 2.46 12.35
N ALA A 149 -11.76 2.62 11.79
CA ALA A 149 -10.53 2.25 12.47
C ALA A 149 -10.29 3.07 13.75
N TYR A 150 -10.60 4.37 13.74
CA TYR A 150 -10.56 5.20 14.94
C TYR A 150 -11.59 4.74 15.97
N GLU A 151 -12.85 4.53 15.59
CA GLU A 151 -13.91 4.03 16.48
C GLU A 151 -13.54 2.71 17.15
N PHE A 152 -12.79 1.83 16.46
CA PHE A 152 -12.33 0.55 17.00
C PHE A 152 -11.35 0.66 18.18
N ILE A 153 -10.64 1.77 18.36
CA ILE A 153 -9.61 1.92 19.41
C ILE A 153 -10.25 2.41 20.73
N ASN A 154 -9.99 1.70 21.83
CA ASN A 154 -10.44 2.04 23.20
C ASN A 154 -9.28 2.19 24.20
N ASN A 155 -8.04 2.37 23.74
CA ASN A 155 -6.88 2.61 24.61
C ASN A 155 -6.96 4.01 25.24
N LYS A 156 -6.31 4.22 26.40
CA LYS A 156 -6.27 5.51 27.13
C LYS A 156 -5.81 6.68 26.24
N TYR A 157 -4.82 6.45 25.38
CA TYR A 157 -4.28 7.42 24.42
C TYR A 157 -4.77 7.14 22.99
N LYS A 158 -6.09 7.05 22.81
CA LYS A 158 -6.74 6.65 21.55
C LYS A 158 -6.19 7.35 20.30
N LEU A 159 -6.03 8.68 20.38
CA LEU A 159 -5.51 9.48 19.26
C LEU A 159 -4.07 9.11 18.91
N LEU A 160 -3.19 8.94 19.91
CA LEU A 160 -1.80 8.55 19.69
C LEU A 160 -1.71 7.19 19.01
N TRP A 161 -2.53 6.22 19.45
CA TRP A 161 -2.63 4.90 18.82
C TRP A 161 -3.05 4.99 17.36
N PHE A 162 -4.08 5.78 17.07
CA PHE A 162 -4.55 5.99 15.71
C PHE A 162 -3.48 6.65 14.83
N LEU A 163 -2.87 7.74 15.29
CA LEU A 163 -1.82 8.45 14.54
C LEU A 163 -0.58 7.59 14.34
N SER A 164 -0.23 6.75 15.31
CA SER A 164 0.89 5.81 15.18
C SER A 164 0.64 4.82 14.04
N PHE A 165 -0.54 4.20 13.99
CA PHE A 165 -0.92 3.31 12.89
C PHE A 165 -1.12 4.03 11.56
N LEU A 166 -1.44 5.32 11.58
CA LEU A 166 -1.60 6.10 10.35
C LEU A 166 -0.25 6.53 9.74
N VAL A 167 0.70 6.96 10.58
CA VAL A 167 1.95 7.60 10.14
C VAL A 167 3.13 6.64 10.09
N LEU A 168 3.31 5.77 11.10
CA LEU A 168 4.47 4.87 11.16
C LEU A 168 4.59 3.94 9.93
N PRO A 169 3.51 3.39 9.36
CA PRO A 169 3.61 2.60 8.13
C PRO A 169 4.36 3.31 7.01
N VAL A 170 4.05 4.59 6.79
CA VAL A 170 4.67 5.40 5.75
C VAL A 170 6.14 5.66 6.06
N ILE A 171 6.47 5.90 7.33
CA ILE A 171 7.87 6.07 7.76
C ILE A 171 8.66 4.79 7.50
N PHE A 172 8.11 3.63 7.86
CA PHE A 172 8.78 2.34 7.62
C PHE A 172 8.96 2.05 6.13
N ASP A 173 7.96 2.35 5.31
CA ASP A 173 8.04 2.21 3.85
C ASP A 173 9.16 3.08 3.27
N ILE A 174 9.21 4.36 3.62
CA ILE A 174 10.27 5.28 3.18
C ILE A 174 11.64 4.77 3.62
N LEU A 175 11.82 4.41 4.89
CA LEU A 175 13.12 3.99 5.41
C LEU A 175 13.60 2.66 4.80
N VAL A 176 12.71 1.68 4.70
CA VAL A 176 13.10 0.33 4.26
C VAL A 176 13.12 0.26 2.74
N VAL A 177 12.04 0.64 2.06
CA VAL A 177 11.90 0.49 0.61
C VAL A 177 12.70 1.57 -0.12
N LEU A 178 12.42 2.85 0.17
CA LEU A 178 12.98 3.96 -0.60
C LEU A 178 14.42 4.33 -0.22
N VAL A 179 14.82 4.17 1.04
CA VAL A 179 16.18 4.49 1.49
C VAL A 179 17.09 3.27 1.41
N ILE A 180 16.75 2.18 2.12
CA ILE A 180 17.63 1.00 2.18
C ILE A 180 17.60 0.22 0.86
N MET A 181 16.44 -0.31 0.46
CA MET A 181 16.36 -1.23 -0.69
C MET A 181 16.71 -0.55 -2.00
N ASN A 182 16.17 0.65 -2.25
CA ASN A 182 16.55 1.45 -3.41
C ASN A 182 18.01 1.93 -3.35
N GLY A 183 18.55 2.21 -2.16
CA GLY A 183 19.96 2.54 -1.98
C GLY A 183 20.89 1.40 -2.37
N LEU A 184 20.56 0.18 -1.97
CA LEU A 184 21.29 -1.04 -2.38
C LEU A 184 21.23 -1.21 -3.90
N LEU A 185 20.05 -1.01 -4.51
CA LEU A 185 19.88 -1.10 -5.96
C LEU A 185 20.74 -0.07 -6.71
N LYS A 186 20.74 1.19 -6.26
CA LYS A 186 21.56 2.28 -6.84
C LYS A 186 23.06 2.01 -6.73
N ASN A 187 23.49 1.27 -5.72
CA ASN A 187 24.88 0.81 -5.56
C ASN A 187 25.21 -0.42 -6.43
N GLY A 188 24.31 -0.84 -7.33
CA GLY A 188 24.54 -1.94 -8.27
C GLY A 188 24.27 -3.33 -7.72
N ILE A 189 23.71 -3.45 -6.51
CA ILE A 189 23.43 -4.76 -5.92
C ILE A 189 22.23 -5.39 -6.64
N LEU A 190 22.47 -6.49 -7.36
CA LEU A 190 21.44 -7.26 -8.07
C LEU A 190 20.52 -6.37 -8.95
N ASN A 191 21.13 -5.39 -9.62
CA ASN A 191 20.43 -4.39 -10.44
C ASN A 191 20.03 -4.89 -11.85
N GLU A 192 20.48 -6.08 -12.22
CA GLU A 192 20.13 -6.71 -13.49
C GLU A 192 18.62 -7.00 -13.55
N TYR A 193 17.96 -6.52 -14.60
CA TYR A 193 16.53 -6.75 -14.84
C TYR A 193 16.24 -8.22 -15.15
N TRP A 194 15.13 -8.71 -14.60
CA TRP A 194 14.73 -10.10 -14.70
C TRP A 194 13.21 -10.24 -14.89
N ILE A 195 12.53 -10.99 -14.03
CA ILE A 195 11.09 -11.29 -14.15
C ILE A 195 10.27 -10.04 -13.78
N LEU A 196 9.11 -9.87 -14.42
CA LEU A 196 8.15 -8.79 -14.21
C LEU A 196 8.72 -7.39 -14.50
N GLY A 197 9.77 -7.29 -15.33
CA GLY A 197 10.40 -6.00 -15.64
C GLY A 197 11.05 -5.34 -14.42
N SER A 198 11.47 -6.15 -13.44
CA SER A 198 12.09 -5.68 -12.21
C SER A 198 13.54 -6.20 -12.06
N PRO A 199 14.43 -5.45 -11.40
CA PRO A 199 15.74 -5.96 -10.98
C PRO A 199 15.62 -7.21 -10.11
N LYS A 200 16.63 -8.09 -10.18
CA LYS A 200 16.72 -9.29 -9.33
C LYS A 200 16.52 -8.96 -7.84
N LEU A 201 17.07 -7.83 -7.36
CA LEU A 201 16.89 -7.40 -5.97
C LEU A 201 15.41 -7.22 -5.58
N VAL A 202 14.63 -6.57 -6.44
CA VAL A 202 13.20 -6.33 -6.23
C VAL A 202 12.46 -7.66 -6.19
N SER A 203 12.72 -8.55 -7.14
CA SER A 203 12.11 -9.89 -7.18
C SER A 203 12.41 -10.71 -5.91
N PHE A 204 13.66 -10.71 -5.43
CA PHE A 204 14.01 -11.41 -4.19
C PHE A 204 13.38 -10.78 -2.95
N TRP A 205 13.30 -9.46 -2.90
CA TRP A 205 12.59 -8.74 -1.84
C TRP A 205 11.11 -9.13 -1.80
N THR A 206 10.41 -9.04 -2.94
CA THR A 206 9.00 -9.42 -3.03
C THR A 206 8.77 -10.85 -2.54
N LEU A 207 9.60 -11.80 -2.99
CA LEU A 207 9.50 -13.21 -2.58
C LEU A 207 9.78 -13.39 -1.08
N SER A 208 10.79 -12.72 -0.55
CA SER A 208 11.14 -12.79 0.88
C SER A 208 10.02 -12.26 1.75
N ILE A 209 9.41 -11.13 1.37
CA ILE A 209 8.27 -10.53 2.07
C ILE A 209 7.02 -11.40 1.96
N LEU A 210 6.78 -12.04 0.81
CA LEU A 210 5.67 -13.00 0.66
C LEU A 210 5.82 -14.18 1.62
N ILE A 211 7.01 -14.82 1.64
CA ILE A 211 7.30 -15.93 2.54
C ILE A 211 7.15 -15.48 3.99
N LEU A 212 7.72 -14.33 4.34
CA LEU A 212 7.65 -13.78 5.69
C LEU A 212 6.19 -13.56 6.11
N THR A 213 5.37 -12.97 5.23
CA THR A 213 3.94 -12.75 5.49
C THR A 213 3.20 -14.05 5.72
N ILE A 214 3.44 -15.09 4.92
CA ILE A 214 2.81 -16.41 5.12
C ILE A 214 3.18 -16.99 6.50
N LEU A 215 4.45 -16.92 6.88
CA LEU A 215 4.94 -17.45 8.15
C LEU A 215 4.40 -16.70 9.37
N THR A 216 4.18 -15.38 9.23
CA THR A 216 3.81 -14.50 10.33
C THR A 216 2.32 -14.18 10.39
N TYR A 217 1.54 -14.53 9.35
CA TYR A 217 0.12 -14.18 9.21
C TYR A 217 -0.72 -14.54 10.45
N LYS A 218 -0.46 -15.71 11.07
CA LYS A 218 -1.15 -16.16 12.29
C LYS A 218 -1.00 -15.21 13.48
N TYR A 219 0.02 -14.35 13.49
CA TYR A 219 0.28 -13.40 14.56
C TYR A 219 -0.52 -12.09 14.42
N ILE A 220 -1.23 -11.88 13.32
CA ILE A 220 -2.13 -10.71 13.15
C ILE A 220 -3.15 -10.64 14.30
N ASN A 221 -3.71 -11.79 14.71
CA ASN A 221 -4.72 -11.85 15.77
C ASN A 221 -4.18 -11.46 17.16
N GLN A 222 -2.86 -11.35 17.34
CA GLN A 222 -2.23 -10.95 18.61
C GLN A 222 -2.32 -9.46 18.91
N LEU A 223 -2.79 -8.61 17.97
CA LEU A 223 -2.98 -7.17 18.21
C LEU A 223 -3.90 -6.90 19.40
N THR A 224 -4.79 -7.83 19.71
CA THR A 224 -5.84 -7.64 20.70
C THR A 224 -5.74 -8.73 21.74
N ASN A 225 -5.90 -8.37 23.02
CA ASN A 225 -5.96 -9.38 24.06
C ASN A 225 -7.25 -10.17 23.87
N GLN A 226 -7.13 -11.39 23.35
CA GLN A 226 -8.11 -12.43 23.61
C GLN A 226 -8.04 -12.69 25.11
N ASN A 227 -8.84 -11.98 25.91
CA ASN A 227 -9.27 -12.56 27.18
C ASN A 227 -10.08 -13.79 26.78
N THR A 228 -9.40 -14.92 26.63
CA THR A 228 -10.03 -16.23 26.68
C THR A 228 -10.83 -16.25 27.96
N LYS A 229 -12.14 -16.01 27.84
CA LYS A 229 -13.09 -16.56 28.81
C LYS A 229 -12.88 -18.07 28.74
N LYS A 230 -12.02 -18.57 29.64
CA LYS A 230 -12.17 -19.93 30.16
C LYS A 230 -13.21 -19.85 31.26
#